data_AF-A0A090L783-F1
#
_entry.id   AF-A0A090L783-F1
#
_cell.length_a   1.000
_cell.length_b   1.000
_cell.length_c   1.000
_cell.angle_alpha   90.00
_cell.angle_beta   90.00
_cell.angle_gamma   90.00
#
_symmetry.space_group_name_H-M   'P 1'
#
loop_
_entity.id
_entity.type
_entity.pdbx_description
1 polymer ?
#
loop_
_entity_poly.entity_id
_entity_poly.type
_entity_poly.pdbx_seq_one_letter_code
_entity_poly.pdbx_strand_id
1 'polypeptide(L)'
;MKNLLLTILVIISIIILQSIDINSLSIPIKNEPPYPVVRGTQISKNSNLICINGLKSGTKCLCKPGYSGESCQNKMFCQNFNLTRDGLCESCMDNYEGDFCDTPICKHGKTNVGDQKCICDSPYSGEFCDKINKADVLLYHNQKMRMFGPIGFLALIPMALFYYCCERGSKKRKLQRYAKILEGEQFDVCPKAVKTILDEK
;
A
#
# COMPACT_ATOMS: atom_id res chain seq x y z
N MET A 1 25.60 29.57 -13.02
CA MET A 1 24.39 28.83 -13.47
C MET A 1 24.63 27.32 -13.53
N LYS A 2 25.73 26.83 -14.14
CA LYS A 2 26.06 25.39 -14.15
C LYS A 2 26.14 24.75 -12.75
N ASN A 3 26.75 25.41 -11.77
CA ASN A 3 26.84 24.88 -10.40
C ASN A 3 25.48 24.80 -9.68
N LEU A 4 24.54 25.71 -9.99
CA LEU A 4 23.20 25.70 -9.38
C LEU A 4 22.34 24.56 -9.97
N LEU A 5 22.47 24.31 -11.27
CA LEU A 5 21.81 23.20 -11.95
C LEU A 5 22.34 21.85 -11.45
N LEU A 6 23.66 21.75 -11.24
CA LEU A 6 24.29 20.55 -10.70
C LEU A 6 23.88 20.28 -9.25
N THR A 7 23.79 21.32 -8.41
CA THR A 7 23.28 21.16 -7.03
C THR A 7 21.81 20.74 -6.99
N ILE A 8 20.97 21.27 -7.89
CA ILE A 8 19.56 20.90 -7.96
C ILE A 8 19.41 19.44 -8.45
N LEU A 9 20.19 19.02 -9.44
CA LEU A 9 20.20 17.62 -9.92
C LEU A 9 20.67 16.65 -8.84
N VAL A 10 21.68 17.02 -8.03
CA VAL A 10 22.15 16.22 -6.89
C VAL A 10 21.11 16.15 -5.78
N ILE A 11 20.40 17.25 -5.48
CA ILE A 11 19.33 17.25 -4.47
C ILE A 11 18.14 16.40 -4.94
N ILE A 12 17.77 16.48 -6.21
CA ILE A 12 16.69 15.65 -6.79
C ILE A 12 17.07 14.17 -6.76
N SER A 13 18.31 13.79 -7.10
CA SER A 13 18.72 12.39 -7.02
C SER A 13 18.80 11.87 -5.58
N ILE A 14 19.23 12.69 -4.61
CA ILE A 14 19.20 12.33 -3.18
C ILE A 14 17.75 12.13 -2.68
N ILE A 15 16.80 12.97 -3.11
CA ILE A 15 15.38 12.82 -2.75
C ILE A 15 14.77 11.56 -3.37
N ILE A 16 15.15 11.20 -4.61
CA ILE A 16 14.72 9.96 -5.27
C ILE A 16 15.32 8.71 -4.59
N LEU A 17 16.52 8.81 -4.00
CA LEU A 17 17.14 7.74 -3.23
C LEU A 17 16.49 7.55 -1.84
N GLN A 18 16.00 8.62 -1.20
CA GLN A 18 15.34 8.55 0.11
C GLN A 18 13.86 8.13 0.04
N SER A 19 13.21 8.23 -1.12
CA SER A 19 11.81 7.82 -1.30
C SER A 19 11.63 6.31 -1.51
N ILE A 20 12.72 5.54 -1.67
CA ILE A 20 12.70 4.09 -1.86
C ILE A 20 12.58 3.33 -0.51
N ASP A 21 12.86 3.98 0.63
CA ASP A 21 12.95 3.33 1.96
C ASP A 21 11.83 3.70 2.96
N ILE A 22 10.63 4.09 2.50
CA ILE A 22 9.49 4.35 3.41
C ILE A 22 8.66 3.07 3.70
N ASN A 23 8.97 1.94 3.04
CA ASN A 23 8.30 0.66 3.31
C ASN A 23 8.64 0.02 4.67
N SER A 24 9.47 0.64 5.51
CA SER A 24 9.92 0.05 6.78
C SER A 24 9.41 0.72 8.06
N LEU A 25 8.66 1.84 8.00
CA LEU A 25 8.14 2.50 9.22
C LEU A 25 6.68 2.14 9.52
N SER A 26 6.40 0.85 9.68
CA SER A 26 5.20 0.40 10.38
C SER A 26 5.36 0.68 11.88
N ILE A 27 4.55 1.60 12.42
CA ILE A 27 4.40 1.81 13.86
C ILE A 27 3.72 0.56 14.46
N PRO A 28 4.32 -0.15 15.43
CA PRO A 28 3.63 -1.24 16.11
C PRO A 28 2.66 -0.65 17.14
N ILE A 29 1.37 -0.66 16.83
CA ILE A 29 0.33 -0.47 17.85
C ILE A 29 0.19 -1.78 18.59
N LYS A 30 0.79 -1.86 19.78
CA LYS A 30 0.60 -2.95 20.74
C LYS A 30 -0.81 -2.83 21.35
N ASN A 31 -1.61 -3.90 21.26
CA ASN A 31 -2.59 -4.32 22.27
C ASN A 31 -2.77 -5.85 22.19
N GLU A 32 -2.50 -6.51 23.33
CA GLU A 32 -2.55 -7.96 23.66
C GLU A 32 -4.01 -8.54 23.62
N PRO A 33 -4.29 -9.87 23.59
CA PRO A 33 -3.73 -10.97 24.41
C PRO A 33 -3.23 -12.22 23.64
N PRO A 34 -2.61 -13.22 24.32
CA PRO A 34 -1.70 -14.16 23.68
C PRO A 34 -2.44 -15.34 23.06
N TYR A 35 -2.37 -15.47 21.74
CA TYR A 35 -2.49 -16.78 21.11
C TYR A 35 -1.13 -17.48 21.19
N PRO A 36 -1.06 -18.75 21.60
CA PRO A 36 0.22 -19.45 21.62
C PRO A 36 0.72 -19.66 20.20
N VAL A 37 1.82 -18.97 19.87
CA VAL A 37 2.63 -19.27 18.69
C VAL A 37 3.33 -20.60 18.96
N VAL A 38 2.76 -21.69 18.48
CA VAL A 38 3.46 -22.97 18.44
C VAL A 38 4.43 -22.94 17.26
N ARG A 39 5.71 -22.98 17.63
CA ARG A 39 6.87 -23.11 16.73
C ARG A 39 6.64 -24.17 15.66
N GLY A 40 7.05 -23.84 14.45
CA GLY A 40 7.32 -24.82 13.41
C GLY A 40 8.19 -25.93 13.97
N THR A 41 7.67 -27.15 13.89
CA THR A 41 8.46 -28.37 14.09
C THR A 41 8.58 -29.07 12.74
N GLN A 42 9.75 -29.67 12.59
CA GLN A 42 10.32 -30.25 11.39
C GLN A 42 9.36 -31.15 10.64
N ILE A 43 9.53 -31.18 9.31
CA ILE A 43 8.99 -32.18 8.39
C ILE A 43 9.37 -33.57 8.94
N SER A 44 8.48 -34.14 9.72
CA SER A 44 8.58 -35.51 10.19
C SER A 44 7.86 -36.36 9.15
N LYS A 45 8.55 -37.40 8.67
CA LYS A 45 7.91 -38.57 8.03
C LYS A 45 6.81 -39.06 8.98
N ASN A 46 5.59 -38.59 8.78
CA ASN A 46 4.56 -38.73 9.79
C ASN A 46 3.82 -40.07 9.61
N SER A 47 4.15 -41.04 10.46
CA SER A 47 3.35 -42.25 10.67
C SER A 47 2.03 -41.98 11.44
N ASN A 48 1.80 -40.74 11.90
CA ASN A 48 0.55 -40.27 12.52
C ASN A 48 -0.22 -39.35 11.58
N LEU A 49 -0.74 -39.91 10.47
CA LEU A 49 -1.86 -39.30 9.76
C LEU A 49 -3.03 -39.11 10.74
N ILE A 50 -3.44 -37.86 10.97
CA ILE A 50 -4.55 -37.48 11.85
C ILE A 50 -5.75 -37.17 10.96
N CYS A 51 -6.85 -37.90 11.15
CA CYS A 51 -8.11 -37.64 10.46
C CYS A 51 -9.06 -36.94 11.44
N ILE A 52 -9.37 -35.67 11.20
CA ILE A 52 -10.19 -34.85 12.12
C ILE A 52 -11.64 -35.32 12.10
N ASN A 53 -12.24 -35.39 10.91
CA ASN A 53 -13.62 -35.84 10.69
C ASN A 53 -13.68 -37.10 9.82
N GLY A 54 -12.85 -38.10 10.14
CA GLY A 54 -12.75 -39.30 9.33
C GLY A 54 -12.14 -40.48 10.06
N LEU A 55 -12.03 -41.60 9.35
CA LEU A 55 -11.35 -42.81 9.81
C LEU A 55 -10.04 -42.98 9.04
N LYS A 56 -8.99 -43.41 9.73
CA LYS A 56 -7.71 -43.72 9.09
C LYS A 56 -7.83 -45.04 8.33
N SER A 57 -7.57 -45.01 7.02
CA SER A 57 -7.48 -46.20 6.17
C SER A 57 -6.10 -46.26 5.52
N GLY A 58 -5.18 -46.96 6.18
CA GLY A 58 -3.78 -47.03 5.77
C GLY A 58 -3.08 -45.66 5.83
N THR A 59 -2.71 -45.14 4.66
CA THR A 59 -2.01 -43.85 4.49
C THR A 59 -2.94 -42.69 4.09
N LYS A 60 -4.25 -42.91 4.02
CA LYS A 60 -5.24 -41.88 3.68
C LYS A 60 -6.36 -41.81 4.73
N CYS A 61 -7.02 -40.66 4.80
CA CYS A 61 -8.22 -40.49 5.61
C CYS A 61 -9.46 -40.77 4.76
N LEU A 62 -10.37 -41.58 5.29
CA LEU A 62 -11.73 -41.73 4.78
C LEU A 62 -12.62 -40.75 5.53
N CYS A 63 -13.05 -39.69 4.86
CA CYS A 63 -13.86 -38.64 5.48
C CYS A 63 -15.29 -39.09 5.72
N LYS A 64 -15.89 -38.61 6.82
CA LYS A 64 -17.32 -38.75 7.06
C LYS A 64 -18.09 -37.95 5.99
N PRO A 65 -19.35 -38.32 5.69
CA PRO A 65 -20.19 -37.57 4.77
C PRO A 65 -20.23 -36.07 5.14
N GLY A 66 -20.03 -35.21 4.16
CA GLY A 66 -20.00 -33.75 4.34
C GLY A 66 -18.64 -33.16 4.76
N TYR A 67 -17.56 -33.94 4.72
CA TYR A 67 -16.20 -33.46 4.97
C TYR A 67 -15.23 -33.87 3.85
N SER A 68 -14.26 -33.00 3.57
CA SER A 68 -13.24 -33.16 2.53
C SER A 68 -11.84 -32.75 3.04
N GLY A 69 -10.84 -32.85 2.17
CA GLY A 69 -9.45 -32.53 2.46
C GLY A 69 -8.62 -33.72 2.94
N GLU A 70 -7.29 -33.59 2.88
CA GLU A 70 -6.34 -34.67 3.18
C GLU A 70 -6.51 -35.25 4.59
N SER A 71 -6.87 -34.39 5.56
CA SER A 71 -7.10 -34.77 6.96
C SER A 71 -8.58 -34.68 7.36
N CYS A 72 -9.49 -34.58 6.40
CA CYS A 72 -10.93 -34.36 6.63
C CYS A 72 -11.21 -33.12 7.49
N GLN A 73 -10.43 -32.06 7.28
CA GLN A 73 -10.52 -30.81 8.02
C GLN A 73 -11.55 -29.84 7.43
N ASN A 74 -11.83 -29.97 6.14
CA ASN A 74 -12.72 -29.08 5.42
C ASN A 74 -14.16 -29.59 5.52
N LYS A 75 -15.11 -28.70 5.77
CA LYS A 75 -16.55 -28.97 5.69
C LYS A 75 -17.03 -28.69 4.26
N MET A 76 -17.84 -29.59 3.72
CA MET A 76 -18.45 -29.46 2.40
C MET A 76 -19.76 -28.66 2.50
N PHE A 77 -20.00 -27.77 1.54
CA PHE A 77 -21.22 -26.96 1.44
C PHE A 77 -21.99 -27.30 0.15
N CYS A 78 -22.36 -28.58 0.00
CA CYS A 78 -23.19 -29.00 -1.14
C CYS A 78 -24.63 -28.48 -1.02
N GLN A 79 -25.22 -28.09 -2.13
CA GLN A 79 -26.63 -27.75 -2.22
C GLN A 79 -27.50 -28.99 -1.93
N ASN A 80 -28.46 -28.85 -1.01
CA ASN A 80 -29.35 -29.94 -0.54
C ASN A 80 -28.65 -31.21 -0.02
N PHE A 81 -27.35 -31.15 0.30
CA PHE A 81 -26.53 -32.32 0.69
C PHE A 81 -26.47 -33.43 -0.38
N ASN A 82 -26.74 -33.12 -1.64
CA ASN A 82 -26.67 -34.09 -2.73
C ASN A 82 -25.20 -34.38 -3.11
N LEU A 83 -24.86 -35.66 -3.15
CA LEU A 83 -23.55 -36.15 -3.55
C LEU A 83 -23.65 -37.01 -4.82
N THR A 84 -22.71 -36.84 -5.73
CA THR A 84 -22.51 -37.73 -6.88
C THR A 84 -22.04 -39.11 -6.40
N ARG A 85 -22.11 -40.13 -7.27
CA ARG A 85 -21.62 -41.49 -6.95
C ARG A 85 -20.15 -41.54 -6.52
N ASP A 86 -19.36 -40.59 -6.98
CA ASP A 86 -17.93 -40.45 -6.64
C ASP A 86 -17.69 -39.70 -5.32
N GLY A 87 -18.76 -39.28 -4.62
CA GLY A 87 -18.67 -38.55 -3.35
C GLY A 87 -18.42 -37.04 -3.48
N LEU A 88 -18.52 -36.50 -4.70
CA LEU A 88 -18.45 -35.06 -5.00
C LEU A 88 -19.79 -34.37 -4.76
N CYS A 89 -19.80 -33.05 -4.60
CA CYS A 89 -21.06 -32.31 -4.56
C CYS A 89 -21.67 -32.22 -5.96
N GLU A 90 -22.98 -32.46 -6.10
CA GLU A 90 -23.68 -32.26 -7.38
C GLU A 90 -23.78 -30.76 -7.76
N SER A 91 -23.99 -29.91 -6.75
CA SER A 91 -23.99 -28.44 -6.88
C SER A 91 -23.55 -27.81 -5.55
N CYS A 92 -22.99 -26.61 -5.59
CA CYS A 92 -22.55 -25.87 -4.41
C CYS A 92 -23.63 -24.93 -3.88
N MET A 93 -23.60 -24.69 -2.56
CA MET A 93 -24.33 -23.56 -1.98
C MET A 93 -23.76 -22.23 -2.48
N ASP A 94 -24.58 -21.18 -2.38
CA ASP A 94 -24.16 -19.83 -2.75
C ASP A 94 -22.88 -19.42 -2.01
N ASN A 95 -21.94 -18.84 -2.75
CA ASN A 95 -20.62 -18.40 -2.28
C ASN A 95 -19.62 -19.52 -1.93
N TYR A 96 -19.85 -20.75 -2.39
CA TYR A 96 -18.86 -21.84 -2.32
C TYR A 96 -18.56 -22.42 -3.70
N GLU A 97 -17.35 -22.93 -3.88
CA GLU A 97 -16.85 -23.52 -5.12
C GLU A 97 -15.93 -24.72 -4.87
N GLY A 98 -15.54 -25.39 -5.95
CA GLY A 98 -14.71 -26.60 -5.95
C GLY A 98 -15.56 -27.88 -6.01
N ASP A 99 -14.91 -29.00 -6.34
CA ASP A 99 -15.60 -30.30 -6.53
C ASP A 99 -16.30 -30.79 -5.26
N PHE A 100 -15.80 -30.37 -4.09
CA PHE A 100 -16.37 -30.66 -2.77
C PHE A 100 -17.11 -29.46 -2.15
N CYS A 101 -17.26 -28.35 -2.88
CA CYS A 101 -17.86 -27.10 -2.39
C CYS A 101 -17.30 -26.66 -1.04
N ASP A 102 -15.99 -26.79 -0.87
CA ASP A 102 -15.29 -26.57 0.39
C ASP A 102 -14.41 -25.31 0.35
N THR A 103 -14.39 -24.61 -0.78
CA THR A 103 -13.67 -23.35 -0.96
C THR A 103 -14.66 -22.19 -0.98
N PRO A 104 -14.61 -21.23 -0.05
CA PRO A 104 -15.47 -20.05 -0.13
C PRO A 104 -15.01 -19.12 -1.27
N ILE A 105 -15.99 -18.52 -1.96
CA ILE A 105 -15.76 -17.54 -3.01
C ILE A 105 -15.60 -16.15 -2.38
N CYS A 106 -14.37 -15.65 -2.37
CA CYS A 106 -14.07 -14.32 -1.83
C CYS A 106 -14.24 -13.23 -2.91
N LYS A 107 -15.12 -12.25 -2.69
CA LYS A 107 -15.37 -11.17 -3.67
C LYS A 107 -14.20 -10.19 -3.78
N HIS A 108 -13.63 -9.79 -2.63
CA HIS A 108 -12.52 -8.84 -2.55
C HIS A 108 -11.47 -9.33 -1.55
N GLY A 109 -10.70 -10.34 -1.95
CA GLY A 109 -9.69 -10.93 -1.09
C GLY A 109 -9.20 -12.28 -1.61
N LYS A 110 -8.66 -13.08 -0.70
CA LYS A 110 -8.11 -14.41 -1.02
C LYS A 110 -8.57 -15.45 -0.02
N THR A 111 -8.73 -16.69 -0.48
CA THR A 111 -9.11 -17.81 0.39
C THR A 111 -7.90 -18.32 1.18
N ASN A 112 -8.10 -18.53 2.48
CA ASN A 112 -7.14 -19.25 3.32
C ASN A 112 -7.45 -20.75 3.30
N VAL A 113 -6.57 -21.53 2.66
CA VAL A 113 -6.71 -22.98 2.45
C VAL A 113 -6.83 -23.77 3.76
N GLY A 114 -6.32 -23.25 4.88
CA GLY A 114 -6.35 -23.93 6.17
C GLY A 114 -7.67 -23.79 6.95
N ASP A 115 -8.39 -22.68 6.77
CA ASP A 115 -9.50 -22.29 7.65
C ASP A 115 -10.85 -22.18 6.94
N GLN A 116 -10.91 -22.43 5.62
CA GLN A 116 -12.10 -22.21 4.78
C GLN A 116 -12.71 -20.82 4.96
N LYS A 117 -11.86 -19.79 5.03
CA LYS A 117 -12.26 -18.39 5.26
C LYS A 117 -11.61 -17.47 4.26
N CYS A 118 -12.30 -16.38 3.96
CA CYS A 118 -11.76 -15.30 3.15
C CYS A 118 -10.93 -14.33 4.00
N ILE A 119 -9.75 -13.99 3.49
CA ILE A 119 -8.92 -12.88 3.96
C ILE A 119 -9.24 -11.69 3.05
N CYS A 120 -9.90 -10.69 3.61
CA CYS A 120 -10.37 -9.53 2.83
C CYS A 120 -9.29 -8.49 2.61
N ASP A 121 -9.31 -7.89 1.42
CA ASP A 121 -8.51 -6.71 1.13
C ASP A 121 -9.15 -5.48 1.77
N SER A 122 -8.35 -4.60 2.39
CA SER A 122 -8.88 -3.33 2.93
C SER A 122 -9.39 -2.43 1.79
N PRO A 123 -10.58 -1.80 1.89
CA PRO A 123 -11.44 -1.66 3.08
C PRO A 123 -12.64 -2.63 3.15
N TYR A 124 -12.59 -3.77 2.45
CA TYR A 124 -13.68 -4.75 2.42
C TYR A 124 -13.68 -5.64 3.65
N SER A 125 -14.86 -6.15 3.99
CA SER A 125 -15.11 -6.97 5.19
C SER A 125 -16.25 -7.97 4.95
N GLY A 126 -16.56 -8.79 5.95
CA GLY A 126 -17.57 -9.85 5.87
C GLY A 126 -16.96 -11.23 5.64
N GLU A 127 -17.79 -12.27 5.71
CA GLU A 127 -17.36 -13.66 5.57
C GLU A 127 -16.83 -13.96 4.16
N PHE A 128 -17.41 -13.32 3.15
CA PHE A 128 -17.04 -13.45 1.73
C PHE A 128 -16.44 -12.17 1.14
N CYS A 129 -16.06 -11.21 1.99
CA CYS A 129 -15.48 -9.93 1.60
C CYS A 129 -16.38 -9.09 0.66
N ASP A 130 -17.68 -9.16 0.88
CA ASP A 130 -18.73 -8.50 0.11
C ASP A 130 -19.25 -7.22 0.79
N LYS A 131 -18.95 -7.03 2.08
CA LYS A 131 -19.41 -5.87 2.87
C LYS A 131 -18.41 -4.74 2.82
N ILE A 132 -18.94 -3.53 2.64
CA ILE A 132 -18.16 -2.30 2.67
C ILE A 132 -18.85 -1.30 3.59
N ASN A 133 -18.13 -0.79 4.59
CA ASN A 133 -18.63 0.24 5.49
C ASN A 133 -18.06 1.59 5.10
N LYS A 134 -18.92 2.62 5.10
CA LYS A 134 -18.50 3.99 4.79
C LYS A 134 -17.38 4.48 5.72
N ALA A 135 -17.44 4.11 7.00
CA ALA A 135 -16.42 4.49 7.99
C ALA A 135 -15.04 3.91 7.63
N ASP A 136 -14.98 2.62 7.28
CA ASP A 136 -13.75 1.92 6.92
C ASP A 136 -13.14 2.45 5.62
N VAL A 137 -14.01 2.76 4.64
CA VAL A 137 -13.60 3.40 3.38
C VAL A 137 -12.98 4.78 3.62
N LEU A 138 -13.65 5.62 4.43
CA LEU A 138 -13.14 6.94 4.77
C LEU A 138 -11.82 6.85 5.54
N LEU A 139 -11.72 5.93 6.49
CA LEU A 139 -10.50 5.72 7.25
C LEU A 139 -9.35 5.27 6.35
N TYR A 140 -9.57 4.29 5.47
CA TYR A 140 -8.59 3.80 4.51
C TYR A 140 -8.10 4.91 3.59
N HIS A 141 -9.01 5.69 2.98
CA HIS A 141 -8.62 6.78 2.08
C HIS A 141 -7.93 7.92 2.83
N ASN A 142 -8.37 8.28 4.03
CA ASN A 142 -7.71 9.32 4.83
C ASN A 142 -6.29 8.91 5.22
N GLN A 143 -6.10 7.64 5.63
CA GLN A 143 -4.78 7.11 5.94
C GLN A 143 -3.88 7.09 4.71
N LYS A 144 -4.41 6.65 3.56
CA LYS A 144 -3.68 6.67 2.28
C LYS A 144 -3.31 8.08 1.85
N MET A 145 -4.23 9.05 1.95
CA MET A 145 -3.95 10.45 1.64
C MET A 145 -2.92 11.06 2.60
N ARG A 146 -2.90 10.67 3.87
CA ARG A 146 -1.87 11.10 4.82
C ARG A 146 -0.47 10.63 4.40
N MET A 147 -0.34 9.48 3.74
CA MET A 147 0.92 8.99 3.18
C MET A 147 1.39 9.85 1.99
N PHE A 148 0.48 10.29 1.13
CA PHE A 148 0.79 11.14 -0.03
C PHE A 148 0.84 12.65 0.29
N GLY A 149 0.37 13.07 1.47
CA GLY A 149 0.38 14.46 1.94
C GLY A 149 1.69 15.25 1.76
N PRO A 150 2.88 14.72 2.09
CA PRO A 150 4.13 15.48 1.93
C PRO A 150 4.47 15.79 0.47
N ILE A 151 3.92 15.07 -0.51
CA ILE A 151 4.21 15.27 -1.94
C ILE A 151 3.67 16.62 -2.43
N GLY A 152 2.49 17.04 -1.95
CA GLY A 152 1.94 18.34 -2.29
C GLY A 152 2.84 19.49 -1.81
N PHE A 153 3.38 19.38 -0.59
CA PHE A 153 4.33 20.36 -0.06
C PHE A 153 5.67 20.33 -0.79
N LEU A 154 6.17 19.14 -1.13
CA LEU A 154 7.37 18.96 -1.95
C LEU A 154 7.23 19.52 -3.37
N ALA A 155 6.02 19.64 -3.91
CA ALA A 155 5.78 20.30 -5.21
C ALA A 155 5.75 21.83 -5.11
N LEU A 156 5.29 22.38 -3.98
CA LEU A 156 5.21 23.83 -3.76
C LEU A 156 6.58 24.46 -3.54
N ILE A 157 7.50 23.78 -2.84
CA ILE A 157 8.83 24.32 -2.54
C ILE A 157 9.64 24.63 -3.83
N PRO A 158 9.78 23.72 -4.81
CA PRO A 158 10.46 24.01 -6.07
C PRO A 158 9.81 25.17 -6.81
N MET A 159 8.48 25.21 -6.87
CA MET A 159 7.74 26.28 -7.56
C MET A 159 8.03 27.65 -6.92
N ALA A 160 8.00 27.73 -5.60
CA ALA A 160 8.36 28.94 -4.85
C ALA A 160 9.82 29.35 -5.06
N LEU A 161 10.76 28.39 -5.08
CA LEU A 161 12.17 28.65 -5.36
C LEU A 161 12.38 29.17 -6.79
N PHE A 162 11.72 28.57 -7.77
CA PHE A 162 11.74 29.04 -9.16
C PHE A 162 11.18 30.47 -9.27
N TYR A 163 10.03 30.73 -8.64
CA TYR A 163 9.44 32.06 -8.59
C TYR A 163 10.41 33.09 -7.97
N TYR A 164 11.01 32.77 -6.82
CA TYR A 164 11.99 33.63 -6.16
C TYR A 164 13.23 33.90 -7.03
N CYS A 165 13.77 32.88 -7.70
CA CYS A 165 14.89 33.04 -8.63
C CYS A 165 14.53 33.94 -9.81
N CYS A 166 13.34 33.75 -10.38
CA CYS A 166 12.81 34.56 -11.48
C CYS A 166 12.64 36.03 -11.06
N GLU A 167 12.07 36.29 -9.89
CA GLU A 167 11.89 37.64 -9.36
C GLU A 167 13.25 38.33 -9.12
N ARG A 168 14.21 37.64 -8.50
CA ARG A 168 15.56 38.16 -8.27
C ARG A 168 16.28 38.46 -9.58
N GLY A 169 16.15 37.61 -10.58
CA GLY A 169 16.68 37.83 -11.93
C GLY A 169 16.04 39.02 -12.64
N SER A 170 14.72 39.21 -12.47
CA SER A 170 13.99 40.36 -12.99
C SER A 170 14.48 41.68 -12.38
N LYS A 171 14.59 41.74 -11.03
CA LYS A 171 15.10 42.92 -10.31
C LYS A 171 16.53 43.28 -10.73
N LYS A 172 17.41 42.29 -10.88
CA LYS A 172 18.80 42.51 -11.34
C LYS A 172 18.85 43.11 -12.75
N ARG A 173 18.05 42.61 -13.69
CA ARG A 173 17.97 43.15 -15.05
C ARG A 173 17.41 44.57 -15.08
N LYS A 174 16.42 44.87 -14.22
CA LYS A 174 15.90 46.23 -14.05
C LYS A 174 17.02 47.18 -13.61
N LEU A 175 17.74 46.84 -12.54
CA LEU A 175 18.87 47.64 -12.03
C LEU A 175 19.94 47.90 -13.08
N GLN A 176 20.33 46.89 -13.86
CA GLN A 176 21.32 47.04 -14.92
C GLN A 176 20.88 47.99 -16.03
N ARG A 177 19.59 48.03 -16.36
CA ARG A 177 19.05 48.99 -17.36
C ARG A 177 19.09 50.42 -16.83
N TYR A 178 18.68 50.63 -15.58
CA TYR A 178 18.74 51.96 -14.95
C TYR A 178 20.17 52.46 -14.77
N ALA A 179 21.10 51.59 -14.34
CA ALA A 179 22.51 51.94 -14.19
C ALA A 179 23.12 52.40 -15.53
N LYS A 180 22.87 51.67 -16.63
CA LYS A 180 23.34 52.05 -17.97
C LYS A 180 22.75 53.37 -18.48
N ILE A 181 21.50 53.68 -18.12
CA ILE A 181 20.87 54.96 -18.48
C ILE A 181 21.59 56.11 -17.75
N LEU A 182 21.97 55.91 -16.48
CA LEU A 182 22.65 56.91 -15.66
C LEU A 182 24.14 57.07 -16.03
N GLU A 183 24.83 56.00 -16.42
CA GLU A 183 26.23 56.05 -16.90
C GLU A 183 26.41 56.86 -18.19
N GLY A 184 25.35 57.05 -18.98
CA GLY A 184 25.37 57.92 -20.17
C GLY A 184 25.63 59.39 -19.84
N GLU A 185 25.46 59.80 -18.57
CA GLU A 185 25.79 61.12 -18.06
C GLU A 185 27.16 61.12 -17.38
N GLN A 186 28.26 61.13 -18.15
CA GLN A 186 29.66 61.50 -17.80
C GLN A 186 30.31 61.00 -16.47
N PHE A 187 29.65 60.18 -15.66
CA PHE A 187 30.08 59.71 -14.34
C PHE A 187 29.94 58.19 -14.22
N ASP A 188 30.86 57.55 -13.49
CA ASP A 188 30.83 56.11 -13.23
C ASP A 188 29.82 55.80 -12.10
N VAL A 189 28.76 55.04 -12.40
CA VAL A 189 27.61 54.85 -11.50
C VAL A 189 27.67 53.49 -10.81
N CYS A 190 27.85 53.51 -9.48
CA CYS A 190 27.83 52.28 -8.70
C CYS A 190 26.42 51.65 -8.66
N PRO A 191 26.24 50.37 -9.06
CA PRO A 191 24.94 49.71 -9.09
C PRO A 191 24.28 49.50 -7.72
N LYS A 192 25.04 49.64 -6.62
CA LYS A 192 24.49 49.65 -5.25
C LYS A 192 23.70 50.92 -4.95
N ALA A 193 24.16 52.09 -5.42
CA ALA A 193 23.48 53.37 -5.21
C ALA A 193 22.14 53.41 -5.97
N VAL A 194 22.12 52.90 -7.21
CA VAL A 194 20.90 52.78 -8.03
C VAL A 194 19.84 51.91 -7.34
N LYS A 195 20.27 50.87 -6.61
CA LYS A 195 19.34 50.03 -5.85
C LYS A 195 18.68 50.79 -4.71
N THR A 196 19.44 51.54 -3.92
CA THR A 196 18.90 52.34 -2.81
C THR A 196 17.87 53.35 -3.28
N ILE A 197 18.14 54.05 -4.39
CA ILE A 197 17.22 55.03 -5.00
C ILE A 197 15.92 54.39 -5.48
N LEU A 198 15.97 53.15 -5.99
CA LEU A 198 14.79 52.42 -6.45
C LEU A 198 13.98 51.79 -5.31
N ASP A 199 14.61 51.53 -4.16
CA ASP A 199 13.94 50.99 -2.97
C ASP A 199 13.33 52.11 -2.09
N GLU A 200 13.78 53.36 -2.22
CA GLU A 200 13.24 54.56 -1.52
C GLU A 200 11.99 55.19 -2.17
N LYS A 201 11.55 54.68 -3.32
CA LYS A 201 10.40 55.20 -4.09
C LYS A 201 9.16 54.33 -3.94
#